data_AF-A0A6C0KJH5-F1
#
_entry.id   AF-A0A6C0KJH5-F1
#
_cell.length_a   1.000
_cell.length_b   1.000
_cell.length_c   1.000
_cell.angle_alpha   90.00
_cell.angle_beta   90.00
_cell.angle_gamma   90.00
#
_symmetry.space_group_name_H-M   'P 1'
#
loop_
_entity.id
_entity.type
_entity.pdbx_description
1 polymer ?
#
loop_
_entity_poly.entity_id
_entity_poly.type
_entity_poly.pdbx_seq_one_letter_code
_entity_poly.pdbx_strand_id
1 'polypeptide(L)'
;MNGLGDSVTIGIVLTLIFGAAFFYLYSRLSQNEKRVSLLENLLLNLKMSTEASLMGPDMVEPTSSPAPLEKEDVEEVSEVEYANILKGIDADIDTKPSATVSQGDDVSRPSASASASASASATATATASEEEAATSAVRKMDANYESMSLKELQALARQRSISGVPSRKRELIDALKKQGEAAPSAPAPLPVAEDELEGANFKVDFLAQRDLDQASV
;
A
#
# COMPACT_ATOMS: atom_id res chain seq x y z
N MET A 1 -52.91 -22.08 35.99
CA MET A 1 -52.55 -20.94 35.11
C MET A 1 -51.09 -21.11 34.69
N ASN A 2 -50.78 -22.14 33.90
CA ASN A 2 -49.40 -22.59 33.71
C ASN A 2 -48.73 -22.03 32.44
N GLY A 3 -49.46 -21.31 31.58
CA GLY A 3 -48.93 -20.83 30.29
C GLY A 3 -47.99 -19.61 30.35
N LEU A 4 -47.89 -18.93 31.50
CA LEU A 4 -47.01 -17.76 31.66
C LEU A 4 -45.53 -18.15 31.60
N GLY A 5 -45.14 -19.27 32.21
CA GLY A 5 -43.76 -19.76 32.18
C GLY A 5 -43.31 -20.19 30.78
N ASP A 6 -44.18 -20.87 30.04
CA ASP A 6 -43.91 -21.29 28.66
C ASP A 6 -43.77 -20.08 27.73
N SER A 7 -44.61 -19.05 27.90
CA SER A 7 -44.56 -17.81 27.10
C SER A 7 -43.25 -17.02 27.31
N VAL A 8 -42.78 -16.93 28.56
CA VAL A 8 -41.48 -16.28 28.85
C VAL A 8 -40.33 -17.07 28.26
N THR A 9 -40.37 -18.40 28.37
CA THR A 9 -39.32 -19.28 27.83
C THR A 9 -39.23 -19.18 26.30
N ILE A 10 -40.37 -19.22 25.59
CA ILE A 10 -40.37 -19.05 24.13
C ILE A 10 -39.89 -17.66 23.73
N GLY A 11 -40.22 -16.61 24.51
CA GLY A 11 -39.72 -15.25 24.29
C GLY A 11 -38.20 -15.17 24.37
N ILE A 12 -37.59 -15.72 25.43
CA ILE A 12 -36.13 -15.74 25.60
C ILE A 12 -35.45 -16.50 24.46
N VAL A 13 -35.99 -17.65 24.07
CA VAL A 13 -35.45 -18.44 22.95
C VAL A 13 -35.54 -17.69 21.64
N LEU A 14 -36.67 -17.02 21.36
CA LEU A 14 -36.83 -16.18 20.17
C LEU A 14 -35.83 -15.03 20.15
N THR A 15 -35.66 -14.32 21.26
CA THR A 15 -34.68 -13.23 21.35
C THR A 15 -33.25 -13.73 21.16
N LEU A 16 -32.91 -14.92 21.68
CA LEU A 16 -31.60 -15.55 21.46
C LEU A 16 -31.37 -15.89 19.99
N ILE A 17 -32.36 -16.47 19.31
CA ILE A 17 -32.26 -16.81 17.88
C ILE A 17 -32.12 -15.56 17.03
N PHE A 18 -32.97 -14.55 17.27
CA PHE A 18 -32.86 -13.27 16.56
C PHE A 18 -31.54 -12.57 16.85
N GLY A 19 -31.11 -12.51 18.11
CA GLY A 19 -29.82 -11.95 18.51
C GLY A 19 -28.65 -12.63 17.81
N ALA A 20 -28.65 -13.97 17.77
CA ALA A 20 -27.64 -14.74 17.04
C ALA A 20 -27.67 -14.45 15.53
N ALA A 21 -28.85 -14.33 14.92
CA ALA A 21 -29.00 -14.01 13.51
C ALA A 21 -28.48 -12.58 13.20
N PHE A 22 -28.84 -11.58 13.99
CA PHE A 22 -28.35 -10.20 13.84
C PHE A 22 -26.84 -10.11 14.07
N PHE A 23 -26.31 -10.78 15.09
CA PHE A 23 -24.87 -10.82 15.37
C PHE A 23 -24.09 -11.47 14.22
N TYR A 24 -24.63 -12.56 13.66
CA TYR A 24 -24.05 -13.22 12.49
C TYR A 24 -24.06 -12.31 11.26
N LEU A 25 -25.19 -11.67 10.96
CA LEU A 25 -25.32 -10.73 9.84
C LEU A 25 -24.37 -9.54 10.00
N TYR A 26 -24.28 -8.97 11.19
CA TYR A 26 -23.36 -7.89 11.51
C TYR A 26 -21.91 -8.30 11.28
N SER A 27 -21.52 -9.46 11.82
CA SER A 27 -20.17 -10.00 11.64
C SER A 27 -19.83 -10.22 10.17
N ARG A 28 -20.78 -10.76 9.39
CA ARG A 28 -20.60 -11.00 7.95
C ARG A 28 -20.52 -9.69 7.16
N LEU A 29 -21.34 -8.70 7.50
CA LEU A 29 -21.33 -7.38 6.86
C LEU A 29 -20.01 -6.65 7.11
N SER A 30 -19.51 -6.67 8.35
CA SER A 30 -18.20 -6.10 8.69
C SER A 30 -17.03 -6.78 7.96
N GLN A 31 -17.10 -8.10 7.74
CA GLN A 31 -16.11 -8.80 6.92
C GLN A 31 -16.18 -8.38 5.44
N ASN A 32 -17.38 -8.17 4.92
CA ASN A 32 -17.57 -7.69 3.55
C ASN A 32 -17.03 -6.27 3.38
N GLU A 33 -17.26 -5.35 4.32
CA GLU A 33 -16.71 -4.00 4.28
C GLU A 33 -15.19 -4.01 4.14
N LYS A 34 -14.49 -4.85 4.91
CA LYS A 34 -13.04 -5.01 4.81
C LYS A 34 -12.59 -5.54 3.45
N ARG A 35 -13.34 -6.49 2.87
CA ARG A 35 -13.03 -7.05 1.54
C ARG A 35 -13.28 -6.04 0.43
N VAL A 36 -14.37 -5.27 0.51
CA VAL A 36 -14.69 -4.22 -0.45
C VAL A 36 -13.64 -3.11 -0.39
N SER A 37 -13.27 -2.67 0.81
CA SER A 37 -12.20 -1.67 1.00
C SER A 37 -10.86 -2.13 0.41
N LEU A 38 -10.53 -3.42 0.52
CA LEU A 38 -9.33 -4.00 -0.10
C LEU A 38 -9.44 -4.00 -1.64
N LEU A 39 -10.59 -4.36 -2.18
CA LEU A 39 -10.84 -4.33 -3.63
C LEU A 39 -10.76 -2.91 -4.20
N GLU A 40 -11.28 -1.91 -3.49
CA GLU A 40 -11.18 -0.50 -3.87
C GLU A 40 -9.72 -0.05 -3.92
N ASN A 41 -8.92 -0.40 -2.91
CA ASN A 41 -7.49 -0.09 -2.87
C ASN A 41 -6.73 -0.79 -4.01
N LEU A 42 -7.04 -2.06 -4.28
CA LEU A 42 -6.44 -2.80 -5.40
C LEU A 42 -6.81 -2.17 -6.74
N LEU A 43 -8.07 -1.78 -6.93
CA LEU A 43 -8.54 -1.13 -8.15
C LEU A 43 -7.87 0.23 -8.36
N LEU A 44 -7.65 0.99 -7.28
CA LEU A 44 -6.93 2.26 -7.32
C LEU A 44 -5.45 2.06 -7.68
N ASN A 45 -4.80 1.05 -7.10
CA ASN A 45 -3.43 0.68 -7.47
C ASN A 45 -3.33 0.22 -8.93
N LEU A 46 -4.29 -0.59 -9.40
CA LEU A 46 -4.32 -1.04 -10.79
C LEU A 46 -4.49 0.15 -11.74
N LYS A 47 -5.40 1.08 -11.42
CA LYS A 47 -5.59 2.31 -12.18
C LYS A 47 -4.28 3.11 -12.25
N MET A 48 -3.62 3.34 -11.11
CA MET A 48 -2.34 4.06 -11.09
C MET A 48 -1.23 3.32 -11.84
N SER A 49 -1.18 1.99 -11.73
CA SER A 49 -0.21 1.17 -12.47
C SER A 49 -0.44 1.22 -13.98
N THR A 50 -1.70 1.20 -14.42
CA THR A 50 -2.06 1.32 -15.83
C THR A 50 -1.80 2.73 -16.34
N GLU A 51 -2.15 3.77 -15.58
CA GLU A 51 -1.84 5.17 -15.94
C GLU A 51 -0.33 5.40 -16.02
N ALA A 52 0.47 4.86 -15.10
CA ALA A 52 1.93 4.92 -15.15
C ALA A 52 2.52 4.15 -16.33
N SER A 53 1.95 2.98 -16.67
CA SER A 53 2.38 2.20 -17.84
C SER A 53 1.98 2.86 -19.15
N LEU A 54 0.84 3.57 -19.18
CA LEU A 54 0.35 4.25 -20.36
C LEU A 54 1.05 5.60 -20.58
N MET A 55 1.47 6.32 -19.52
CA MET A 55 2.26 7.55 -19.64
C MET A 55 3.77 7.32 -19.78
N GLY A 56 4.21 6.06 -19.90
CA GLY A 56 5.61 5.74 -20.19
C GLY A 56 6.08 6.37 -21.52
N PRO A 57 7.36 6.71 -21.66
CA PRO A 57 7.93 7.46 -22.80
C PRO A 57 7.86 6.74 -24.17
N ASP A 58 7.21 5.59 -24.25
CA ASP A 58 6.97 4.81 -25.47
C ASP A 58 5.50 4.82 -25.89
N MET A 59 4.76 5.88 -25.52
CA MET A 59 3.57 6.28 -26.29
C MET A 59 4.04 6.79 -27.64
N VAL A 60 4.32 5.85 -28.54
CA VAL A 60 4.21 6.11 -29.97
C VAL A 60 2.78 6.58 -30.17
N GLU A 61 2.63 7.88 -30.34
CA GLU A 61 1.38 8.50 -30.75
C GLU A 61 0.84 7.66 -31.92
N PRO A 62 -0.36 7.05 -31.84
CA PRO A 62 -0.95 6.31 -32.94
C PRO A 62 -1.28 7.33 -34.05
N THR A 63 -0.24 7.70 -34.80
CA THR A 63 -0.28 8.62 -35.94
C THR A 63 -0.89 7.96 -37.17
N SER A 64 -1.19 6.65 -37.09
CA SER A 64 -2.07 6.01 -38.03
C SER A 64 -3.53 6.27 -37.64
N SER A 65 -4.04 7.44 -38.03
CA SER A 65 -5.44 7.53 -38.44
C SER A 65 -5.71 6.28 -39.29
N PRO A 66 -6.73 5.46 -38.98
CA PRO A 66 -7.05 4.31 -39.81
C PRO A 66 -7.35 4.86 -41.20
N ALA A 67 -6.41 4.70 -42.12
CA ALA A 67 -6.67 4.92 -43.52
C ALA A 67 -7.89 4.06 -43.84
N PRO A 68 -8.97 4.64 -44.38
CA PRO A 68 -10.14 3.87 -44.78
C PRO A 68 -9.63 2.73 -45.66
N LEU A 69 -9.85 1.47 -45.25
CA LEU A 69 -9.48 0.32 -46.08
C LEU A 69 -10.16 0.51 -47.43
N GLU A 70 -9.36 0.74 -48.47
CA GLU A 70 -9.87 0.80 -49.83
C GLU A 70 -10.30 -0.61 -50.22
N LYS A 71 -11.35 -0.71 -51.04
CA LYS A 71 -11.92 -2.00 -51.44
C LYS A 71 -10.93 -2.88 -52.22
N GLU A 72 -9.80 -2.31 -52.60
CA GLU A 72 -8.71 -2.93 -53.34
C GLU A 72 -7.76 -3.71 -52.42
N ASP A 73 -7.69 -3.34 -51.12
CA ASP A 73 -6.85 -4.00 -50.12
C ASP A 73 -7.54 -5.18 -49.43
N VAL A 74 -8.84 -5.35 -49.67
CA VAL A 74 -9.62 -6.48 -49.16
C VAL A 74 -9.70 -7.53 -50.28
N GLU A 75 -8.84 -8.55 -50.21
CA GLU A 75 -8.97 -9.73 -51.06
C GLU A 75 -10.37 -10.34 -50.88
N GLU A 76 -11.19 -10.30 -51.94
CA GLU A 76 -12.47 -11.01 -51.99
C GLU A 76 -12.18 -12.52 -52.00
N VAL A 77 -12.09 -13.11 -50.82
CA VAL A 77 -12.01 -14.55 -50.66
C VAL A 77 -13.31 -15.15 -51.18
N SER A 78 -13.20 -15.90 -52.27
CA SER A 78 -14.35 -16.57 -52.89
C SER A 78 -14.98 -17.57 -51.91
N GLU A 79 -16.31 -17.71 -51.95
CA GLU A 79 -17.06 -18.63 -51.06
C GLU A 79 -16.55 -20.09 -51.14
N VAL A 80 -15.99 -20.47 -52.30
CA VAL A 80 -15.40 -21.79 -52.54
C VAL A 80 -14.10 -22.00 -51.76
N GLU A 81 -13.29 -20.96 -51.63
CA GLU A 81 -12.04 -20.99 -50.86
C GLU A 81 -12.32 -21.02 -49.36
N TYR A 82 -13.32 -20.25 -48.90
CA TYR A 82 -13.80 -20.30 -47.53
C TYR A 82 -14.30 -21.70 -47.13
N ALA A 83 -15.03 -22.36 -48.03
CA ALA A 83 -15.49 -23.74 -47.83
C ALA A 83 -14.34 -24.75 -47.75
N ASN A 84 -13.25 -24.55 -48.51
CA ASN A 84 -12.07 -25.41 -48.44
C ASN A 84 -11.28 -25.24 -47.14
N ILE A 85 -11.15 -24.00 -46.63
CA ILE A 85 -10.49 -23.72 -45.35
C ILE A 85 -11.29 -24.34 -44.20
N LEU A 86 -12.62 -24.20 -44.22
CA LEU A 86 -13.48 -24.77 -43.18
C LEU A 86 -13.43 -26.31 -43.18
N LYS A 87 -13.35 -26.93 -44.37
CA LYS A 87 -13.27 -28.39 -44.52
C LYS A 87 -11.91 -28.98 -44.12
N GLY A 88 -10.83 -28.18 -44.14
CA GLY A 88 -9.51 -28.60 -43.67
C GLY A 88 -9.39 -28.68 -42.15
N ILE A 89 -10.18 -27.90 -41.40
CA ILE A 89 -10.09 -27.82 -39.94
C ILE A 89 -10.67 -29.07 -39.27
N ASP A 90 -11.70 -29.70 -39.86
CA ASP A 90 -12.30 -30.92 -39.30
C ASP A 90 -11.50 -32.19 -39.62
N ALA A 91 -10.55 -32.15 -40.57
CA ALA A 91 -9.81 -33.33 -41.02
C ALA A 91 -8.52 -33.62 -40.22
N ASP A 92 -8.01 -32.66 -39.44
CA ASP A 92 -6.70 -32.77 -38.76
C ASP A 92 -6.78 -32.93 -37.23
N ILE A 93 -7.97 -33.11 -36.64
CA ILE A 93 -8.13 -33.23 -35.17
C ILE A 93 -7.76 -34.63 -34.63
N ASP A 94 -7.57 -35.65 -35.49
CA ASP A 94 -7.46 -37.05 -35.02
C ASP A 94 -6.07 -37.71 -35.09
N THR A 95 -4.96 -36.95 -35.22
CA THR A 95 -3.64 -37.59 -35.17
C THR A 95 -2.55 -36.83 -34.40
N LYS A 96 -2.39 -37.27 -33.15
CA LYS A 96 -1.10 -37.47 -32.45
C LYS A 96 -0.34 -36.19 -31.98
N PRO A 97 -0.31 -35.90 -30.67
CA PRO A 97 0.59 -34.89 -30.12
C PRO A 97 2.04 -35.44 -30.15
N SER A 98 2.80 -35.04 -31.17
CA SER A 98 4.26 -35.24 -31.21
C SER A 98 4.94 -33.92 -30.89
N ALA A 99 5.62 -33.91 -29.75
CA ALA A 99 6.49 -32.84 -29.27
C ALA A 99 7.55 -32.43 -30.29
N THR A 100 7.97 -31.16 -30.26
CA THR A 100 9.37 -30.69 -30.10
C THR A 100 9.45 -29.18 -30.37
N VAL A 101 10.18 -28.46 -29.49
CA VAL A 101 10.86 -27.14 -29.60
C VAL A 101 10.66 -26.42 -28.26
N SER A 102 11.57 -26.64 -27.30
CA SER A 102 12.78 -25.82 -26.98
C SER A 102 12.41 -24.40 -26.49
N GLN A 103 12.42 -24.14 -25.19
CA GLN A 103 13.58 -23.79 -24.33
C GLN A 103 13.85 -22.27 -24.33
N GLY A 104 13.70 -21.65 -23.16
CA GLY A 104 13.96 -20.25 -22.83
C GLY A 104 13.21 -19.87 -21.54
N ASP A 105 13.75 -20.24 -20.38
CA ASP A 105 14.34 -19.34 -19.37
C ASP A 105 13.27 -18.48 -18.66
N ASP A 106 12.75 -18.93 -17.51
CA ASP A 106 13.25 -18.60 -16.16
C ASP A 106 13.11 -17.10 -15.82
N VAL A 107 12.06 -16.76 -15.05
CA VAL A 107 12.14 -15.92 -13.83
C VAL A 107 10.87 -16.16 -13.00
N SER A 108 11.05 -17.05 -12.02
CA SER A 108 10.49 -17.07 -10.67
C SER A 108 9.38 -16.07 -10.28
N ARG A 109 8.17 -16.60 -10.12
CA ARG A 109 7.06 -16.00 -9.34
C ARG A 109 6.85 -16.84 -8.07
N PRO A 110 7.07 -16.31 -6.84
CA PRO A 110 6.71 -17.06 -5.64
C PRO A 110 5.20 -17.08 -5.46
N SER A 111 4.65 -18.28 -5.59
CA SER A 111 3.26 -18.65 -5.32
C SER A 111 2.94 -18.63 -3.83
N ALA A 112 1.66 -18.37 -3.58
CA ALA A 112 0.98 -18.37 -2.30
C ALA A 112 1.23 -19.62 -1.45
N SER A 113 1.39 -19.42 -0.15
CA SER A 113 1.16 -20.43 0.87
C SER A 113 0.05 -19.96 1.78
N ALA A 114 -1.17 -20.40 1.47
CA ALA A 114 -2.28 -20.41 2.40
C ALA A 114 -2.00 -21.46 3.49
N SER A 115 -1.80 -21.01 4.72
CA SER A 115 -1.74 -21.86 5.92
C SER A 115 -2.87 -21.42 6.84
N ALA A 116 -4.00 -22.13 6.72
CA ALA A 116 -5.03 -22.12 7.74
C ALA A 116 -4.52 -22.90 8.96
N SER A 117 -4.33 -22.21 10.08
CA SER A 117 -4.16 -22.83 11.39
C SER A 117 -5.13 -22.15 12.36
N ALA A 118 -6.25 -22.84 12.58
CA ALA A 118 -7.13 -22.56 13.69
C ALA A 118 -6.39 -22.90 15.00
N SER A 119 -6.29 -21.95 15.91
CA SER A 119 -6.04 -22.23 17.31
C SER A 119 -6.91 -21.32 18.15
N ALA A 120 -7.96 -21.92 18.70
CA ALA A 120 -8.74 -21.35 19.78
C ALA A 120 -7.84 -21.21 21.02
N SER A 121 -7.86 -20.04 21.64
CA SER A 121 -7.51 -19.89 23.05
C SER A 121 -8.40 -18.82 23.64
N ALA A 122 -9.38 -19.30 24.40
CA ALA A 122 -10.19 -18.51 25.30
C ALA A 122 -9.32 -17.98 26.44
N THR A 123 -9.47 -16.70 26.79
CA THR A 123 -9.28 -16.23 28.15
C THR A 123 -10.24 -15.07 28.37
N ALA A 124 -11.25 -15.33 29.21
CA ALA A 124 -12.17 -14.37 29.79
C ALA A 124 -11.41 -13.30 30.60
N THR A 125 -11.92 -12.08 30.73
CA THR A 125 -12.61 -11.49 31.92
C THR A 125 -11.91 -10.11 32.10
N ALA A 126 -12.49 -8.98 32.47
CA ALA A 126 -13.77 -8.56 33.00
C ALA A 126 -13.88 -7.01 32.82
N THR A 127 -15.10 -6.45 32.81
CA THR A 127 -15.58 -5.24 33.54
C THR A 127 -14.64 -4.03 33.74
N ALA A 128 -15.00 -2.75 33.63
CA ALA A 128 -16.28 -2.03 33.55
C ALA A 128 -15.99 -0.52 33.39
N SER A 129 -17.05 0.23 33.07
CA SER A 129 -17.32 1.63 33.46
C SER A 129 -16.77 2.79 32.62
N GLU A 130 -17.72 3.63 32.24
CA GLU A 130 -17.66 5.01 31.73
C GLU A 130 -16.75 5.94 32.58
N GLU A 131 -16.04 6.87 31.95
CA GLU A 131 -16.17 8.32 32.22
C GLU A 131 -15.45 9.16 31.15
N GLU A 132 -15.97 10.37 30.93
CA GLU A 132 -15.53 11.38 29.96
C GLU A 132 -14.05 11.77 30.07
N ALA A 133 -13.41 11.98 28.91
CA ALA A 133 -12.48 13.10 28.72
C ALA A 133 -12.27 13.38 27.23
N ALA A 134 -12.85 14.48 26.76
CA ALA A 134 -12.46 15.11 25.51
C ALA A 134 -11.03 15.66 25.65
N THR A 135 -10.03 14.89 25.21
CA THR A 135 -8.69 15.40 24.94
C THR A 135 -8.38 15.21 23.46
N SER A 136 -8.03 16.31 22.81
CA SER A 136 -7.66 16.45 21.41
C SER A 136 -6.86 15.25 20.88
N ALA A 137 -7.55 14.45 20.06
CA ALA A 137 -6.95 13.41 19.26
C ALA A 137 -5.96 14.05 18.26
N VAL A 138 -4.71 14.23 18.71
CA VAL A 138 -3.57 14.23 17.80
C VAL A 138 -3.67 12.90 17.07
N ARG A 139 -4.09 12.96 15.80
CA ARG A 139 -4.08 11.82 14.89
C ARG A 139 -2.65 11.28 14.87
N LYS A 140 -2.37 10.28 15.70
CA LYS A 140 -1.19 9.43 15.57
C LYS A 140 -1.40 8.72 14.23
N MET A 141 -0.90 9.32 13.16
CA MET A 141 -0.73 8.61 11.91
C MET A 141 0.26 7.51 12.23
N ASP A 142 -0.24 6.30 12.47
CA ASP A 142 0.57 5.09 12.56
C ASP A 142 1.25 4.92 11.20
N ALA A 143 2.41 5.56 11.06
CA ALA A 143 3.24 5.44 9.88
C ALA A 143 3.54 3.95 9.72
N ASN A 144 3.15 3.38 8.58
CA ASN A 144 3.28 1.96 8.33
C ASN A 144 4.76 1.61 8.06
N TYR A 145 5.56 1.53 9.13
CA TYR A 145 6.98 1.23 9.06
C TYR A 145 7.25 -0.19 8.49
N GLU A 146 6.26 -1.08 8.50
CA GLU A 146 6.40 -2.43 7.96
C GLU A 146 6.41 -2.45 6.43
N SER A 147 5.70 -1.52 5.77
CA SER A 147 5.68 -1.40 4.31
C SER A 147 6.89 -0.66 3.73
N MET A 148 7.68 0.03 4.55
CA MET A 148 8.87 0.77 4.08
C MET A 148 10.04 -0.16 3.76
N SER A 149 10.87 0.25 2.80
CA SER A 149 12.11 -0.47 2.46
C SER A 149 13.17 -0.29 3.57
N LEU A 150 14.13 -1.23 3.66
CA LEU A 150 15.22 -1.13 4.64
C LEU A 150 16.04 0.17 4.48
N LYS A 151 16.21 0.64 3.24
CA LYS A 151 16.93 1.87 2.93
C LYS A 151 16.18 3.10 3.44
N GLU A 152 14.86 3.13 3.27
CA GLU A 152 14.03 4.22 3.77
C GLU A 152 13.98 4.26 5.31
N LEU A 153 13.86 3.09 5.96
CA LEU A 153 13.91 3.01 7.42
C LEU A 153 15.27 3.50 7.96
N GLN A 154 16.36 3.17 7.27
CA GLN A 154 17.69 3.65 7.64
C GLN A 154 17.85 5.16 7.42
N ALA A 155 17.27 5.71 6.34
CA ALA A 155 17.26 7.14 6.09
C ALA A 155 16.47 7.90 7.18
N LEU A 156 15.30 7.38 7.58
CA LEU A 156 14.50 7.93 8.68
C LEU A 156 15.23 7.86 10.03
N ALA A 157 15.90 6.75 10.31
CA ALA A 157 16.70 6.61 11.54
C ALA A 157 17.84 7.64 11.60
N ARG A 158 18.50 7.91 10.48
CA ARG A 158 19.52 8.97 10.36
C ARG A 158 18.91 10.37 10.54
N GLN A 159 17.74 10.60 9.96
CA GLN A 159 17.02 11.87 10.10
C GLN A 159 16.60 12.16 11.54
N ARG A 160 16.34 11.12 12.34
CA ARG A 160 16.00 11.22 13.78
C ARG A 160 17.21 11.09 14.71
N SER A 161 18.43 11.13 14.17
CA SER A 161 19.68 11.03 14.94
C SER A 161 19.79 9.76 15.81
N ILE A 162 19.20 8.64 15.37
CA ILE A 162 19.40 7.34 16.02
C ILE A 162 20.80 6.82 15.62
N SER A 163 21.78 7.07 16.48
CA SER A 163 23.14 6.51 16.34
C SER A 163 23.14 5.02 16.69
N GLY A 164 23.78 4.19 15.87
CA GLY A 164 23.88 2.73 16.11
C GLY A 164 22.77 1.89 15.46
N VAL A 165 22.43 2.20 14.20
CA VAL A 165 21.32 1.54 13.49
C VAL A 165 21.59 0.03 13.31
N PRO A 166 20.73 -0.87 13.85
CA PRO A 166 20.89 -2.31 13.69
C PRO A 166 20.68 -2.73 12.22
N SER A 167 21.28 -3.83 11.77
CA SER A 167 21.14 -4.27 10.36
C SER A 167 19.77 -4.92 10.06
N ARG A 168 18.97 -5.20 11.09
CA ARG A 168 17.73 -5.98 10.99
C ARG A 168 16.51 -5.06 10.96
N LYS A 169 15.62 -5.30 9.97
CA LYS A 169 14.41 -4.50 9.74
C LYS A 169 13.52 -4.35 10.99
N ARG A 170 13.32 -5.45 11.72
CA ARG A 170 12.46 -5.45 12.92
C ARG A 170 12.99 -4.57 14.05
N GLU A 171 14.31 -4.60 14.28
CA GLU A 171 14.96 -3.81 15.33
C GLU A 171 14.97 -2.32 14.99
N LEU A 172 15.10 -1.95 13.70
CA LEU A 172 14.91 -0.56 13.25
C LEU A 172 13.50 -0.04 13.52
N ILE A 173 12.49 -0.85 13.19
CA ILE A 173 11.09 -0.46 13.34
C ILE A 173 10.77 -0.23 14.82
N ASP A 174 11.25 -1.11 15.69
CA ASP A 174 11.05 -0.98 17.13
C ASP A 174 11.74 0.27 17.70
N ALA A 175 12.97 0.55 17.27
CA ALA A 175 13.69 1.78 17.63
C ALA A 175 12.98 3.06 17.14
N LEU A 176 12.46 3.05 15.90
CA LEU A 176 11.73 4.19 15.31
C LEU A 176 10.36 4.40 15.97
N LYS A 177 9.66 3.33 16.35
CA LYS A 177 8.40 3.41 17.11
C LYS A 177 8.64 3.95 18.51
N LYS A 178 9.66 3.43 19.20
CA LYS A 178 10.05 3.87 20.55
C LYS A 178 10.45 5.36 20.59
N GLN A 179 11.14 5.86 19.56
CA GLN A 179 11.44 7.30 19.45
C GLN A 179 10.26 8.13 18.93
N GLY A 180 9.36 7.58 18.11
CA GLY A 180 8.18 8.30 17.61
C GLY A 180 7.14 8.59 18.69
N GLU A 181 7.17 7.84 19.80
CA GLU A 181 6.32 8.05 20.97
C GLU A 181 6.91 9.06 21.97
N ALA A 182 8.23 9.25 21.94
CA ALA A 182 8.85 10.38 22.63
C ALA A 182 8.46 11.65 21.86
N ALA A 183 7.47 12.38 22.39
CA ALA A 183 7.12 13.72 21.93
C ALA A 183 8.41 14.50 21.65
N PRO A 184 8.49 15.29 20.56
CA PRO A 184 9.66 16.11 20.30
C PRO A 184 9.90 16.95 21.55
N SER A 185 10.91 16.56 22.33
CA SER A 185 11.36 17.36 23.46
C SER A 185 11.66 18.70 22.84
N ALA A 186 10.85 19.69 23.19
CA ALA A 186 11.00 21.04 22.70
C ALA A 186 12.49 21.40 22.79
N PRO A 187 13.10 21.96 21.73
CA PRO A 187 14.45 22.46 21.82
C PRO A 187 14.52 23.31 23.08
N ALA A 188 15.44 22.97 23.98
CA ALA A 188 15.62 23.69 25.24
C ALA A 188 15.57 25.19 24.93
N PRO A 189 14.69 25.97 25.58
CA PRO A 189 14.64 27.40 25.33
C PRO A 189 16.06 27.93 25.54
N LEU A 190 16.57 28.56 24.49
CA LEU A 190 17.84 29.28 24.51
C LEU A 190 17.86 30.13 25.79
N PRO A 191 18.96 30.14 26.56
CA PRO A 191 19.09 31.06 27.67
C PRO A 191 18.83 32.46 27.12
N VAL A 192 17.80 33.09 27.67
CA VAL A 192 17.47 34.49 27.44
C VAL A 192 18.68 35.27 27.94
N ALA A 193 19.57 35.63 27.01
CA ALA A 193 20.62 36.61 27.23
C ALA A 193 19.95 37.98 27.21
N GLU A 194 19.25 38.29 28.29
CA GLU A 194 18.92 39.66 28.67
C GLU A 194 20.03 40.12 29.61
N ASP A 195 21.15 40.57 29.04
CA ASP A 195 21.88 41.70 29.61
C ASP A 195 22.98 42.21 28.67
N GLU A 196 23.17 43.52 28.73
CA GLU A 196 24.30 44.31 28.21
C GLU A 196 24.37 44.60 26.70
N LEU A 197 23.48 45.52 26.33
CA LEU A 197 23.77 46.55 25.32
C LEU A 197 24.62 47.65 25.98
N GLU A 198 25.90 47.39 26.24
CA GLU A 198 26.85 48.44 26.65
C GLU A 198 28.13 48.35 25.81
N GLY A 199 28.50 49.50 25.24
CA GLY A 199 29.35 49.58 24.07
C GLY A 199 30.82 49.20 24.30
N ALA A 200 31.42 48.63 23.26
CA ALA A 200 32.86 48.68 23.09
C ALA A 200 33.24 48.72 21.60
N ASN A 201 33.79 49.87 21.22
CA ASN A 201 34.59 50.14 20.04
C ASN A 201 35.32 48.91 19.46
N PHE A 202 35.03 48.56 18.20
CA PHE A 202 35.99 47.83 17.38
C PHE A 202 36.19 48.50 16.02
N LYS A 203 37.05 49.52 16.09
CA LYS A 203 38.07 49.93 15.12
C LYS A 203 37.97 49.30 13.72
N VAL A 204 37.50 50.12 12.79
CA VAL A 204 37.65 49.96 11.35
C VAL A 204 39.12 50.14 11.01
N ASP A 205 39.86 49.04 10.89
CA ASP A 205 41.20 48.99 10.33
C ASP A 205 41.40 47.61 9.67
N PHE A 206 40.99 47.47 8.40
CA PHE A 206 41.78 46.70 7.43
C PHE A 206 41.35 47.03 6.00
N LEU A 207 41.90 48.15 5.53
CA LEU A 207 42.10 48.43 4.11
C LEU A 207 43.02 47.36 3.50
N ALA A 208 42.76 47.06 2.23
CA ALA A 208 43.73 46.63 1.22
C ALA A 208 44.40 45.26 1.44
N GLN A 209 43.91 44.22 0.73
CA GLN A 209 44.75 43.35 -0.11
C GLN A 209 43.88 42.25 -0.74
N ARG A 210 43.44 42.43 -1.99
CA ARG A 210 43.25 41.34 -2.99
C ARG A 210 42.71 41.89 -4.33
N ASP A 211 43.36 42.92 -4.84
CA ASP A 211 43.56 43.07 -6.28
C ASP A 211 44.98 42.58 -6.57
N LEU A 212 45.18 42.00 -7.76
CA LEU A 212 46.35 41.22 -8.23
C LEU A 212 46.34 39.73 -7.85
N ASP A 213 45.76 38.88 -8.71
CA ASP A 213 46.44 37.64 -9.18
C ASP A 213 45.65 36.79 -10.21
N GLN A 214 44.86 37.37 -11.11
CA GLN A 214 44.40 36.62 -12.30
C GLN A 214 44.46 37.46 -13.58
N ALA A 215 45.68 37.82 -13.97
CA ALA A 215 46.00 38.23 -15.33
C ALA A 215 47.46 37.84 -15.68
N SER A 216 47.71 36.54 -15.89
CA SER A 216 48.66 36.01 -16.89
C SER A 216 48.88 34.52 -16.65
N VAL A 217 48.48 33.67 -17.60
CA VAL A 217 49.30 32.72 -18.37
C VAL A 217 48.35 31.93 -19.26
#